data_AF-A0A350D9B7-F1
#
_entry.id   AF-A0A350D9B7-F1
#
_cell.length_a   1.000
_cell.length_b   1.000
_cell.length_c   1.000
_cell.angle_alpha   90.00
_cell.angle_beta   90.00
_cell.angle_gamma   90.00
#
_symmetry.space_group_name_H-M   'P 1'
#
loop_
_entity.id
_entity.type
_entity.pdbx_description
1 polymer ?
#
loop_
_entity_poly.entity_id
_entity_poly.type
_entity_poly.pdbx_seq_one_letter_code
_entity_poly.pdbx_strand_id
1 'polypeptide(L)'
;MIEQVFISGQIGKAIYEEDNRHFIVGVEDYENPIECRYGDISMFFDCGAEFTIISSKDIGLSDIRNSLESSRLAYRALFLAISGFDGELSNEIRSLSIEAVEELFQNKSSYAFVRARLLGRPLPEMADINGAIFLAESGDTPIIKLLYKEVQASQKAVQDLLEVWKKIALKFFDSYEEQARGERALIEMGVFAEIVTVMTSGDIKALDSIAMNYGLQPEFKKKLPKGVFIIRDIKTQLLNSSGSSSVTTGGNEEKEEEPVEVDPIRRLITGFVKKKWKGERKQLTTIEIKDRVDRQIDAIKKLIHRDKMHQARRYLYDLIRFNLNHGKKEHVGMTLCSLAKVAMDVHKLEMADKLVEYAFLLGIEDIVIRSTGAQLLKEKGQLAEALSAYDEMIK
;
A
#
# COMPACT_ATOMS: atom_id res chain seq x y z
N MET A 1 -1.71 2.73 38.37
CA MET A 1 -0.51 3.18 37.63
C MET A 1 -0.77 2.96 36.16
N ILE A 2 -0.58 4.00 35.35
CA ILE A 2 -0.85 3.96 33.92
C ILE A 2 0.42 3.58 33.16
N GLU A 3 0.37 2.47 32.43
CA GLU A 3 1.52 1.96 31.66
C GLU A 3 1.38 2.20 30.15
N GLN A 4 0.14 2.28 29.66
CA GLN A 4 -0.18 2.41 28.26
C GLN A 4 -1.39 3.31 28.05
N VAL A 5 -1.29 4.19 27.06
CA VAL A 5 -2.34 5.14 26.69
C VAL A 5 -2.49 5.17 25.18
N PHE A 6 -3.73 5.10 24.72
CA PHE A 6 -4.14 5.24 23.32
C PHE A 6 -4.69 6.65 23.13
N ILE A 7 -4.12 7.42 22.20
CA ILE A 7 -4.47 8.83 21.99
C ILE A 7 -4.93 9.04 20.57
N SER A 8 -6.16 9.55 20.38
CA SER A 8 -6.64 9.99 19.07
C SER A 8 -6.94 11.49 19.09
N GLY A 9 -6.04 12.26 18.47
CA GLY A 9 -6.25 13.71 18.31
C GLY A 9 -7.43 14.06 17.40
N GLN A 10 -7.76 13.20 16.44
CA GLN A 10 -8.90 13.39 15.54
C GLN A 10 -10.23 13.29 16.29
N ILE A 11 -10.35 12.34 17.22
CA ILE A 11 -11.54 12.20 18.10
C ILE A 11 -11.47 13.21 19.26
N GLY A 12 -10.26 13.67 19.63
CA GLY A 12 -10.05 14.49 20.82
C GLY A 12 -10.19 13.70 22.12
N LYS A 13 -9.86 12.41 22.09
CA LYS A 13 -9.98 11.49 23.24
C LYS A 13 -8.70 10.66 23.44
N ALA A 14 -8.48 10.24 24.68
CA ALA A 14 -7.47 9.26 25.06
C ALA A 14 -8.08 8.18 25.95
N ILE A 15 -7.68 6.92 25.75
CA ILE A 15 -8.09 5.78 26.57
C ILE A 15 -6.85 5.17 27.22
N TYR A 16 -6.95 4.84 28.51
CA TYR A 16 -5.90 4.13 29.23
C TYR A 16 -6.49 3.11 30.21
N GLU A 17 -5.66 2.17 30.65
CA GLU A 17 -6.00 1.22 31.68
C GLU A 17 -5.30 1.56 33.00
N GLU A 18 -6.05 1.53 34.09
CA GLU A 18 -5.55 1.66 35.46
C GLU A 18 -6.37 0.74 36.38
N ASP A 19 -5.68 -0.08 37.19
CA ASP A 19 -6.30 -0.99 38.16
C ASP A 19 -7.39 -1.91 37.55
N ASN A 20 -7.11 -2.48 36.37
CA ASN A 20 -8.01 -3.31 35.55
C ASN A 20 -9.30 -2.61 35.10
N ARG A 21 -9.32 -1.28 35.10
CA ARG A 21 -10.42 -0.46 34.60
C ARG A 21 -9.94 0.44 33.47
N HIS A 22 -10.83 0.68 32.52
CA HIS A 22 -10.55 1.55 31.39
C HIS A 22 -11.10 2.93 31.68
N PHE A 23 -10.31 3.96 31.41
CA PHE A 23 -10.69 5.35 31.58
C PHE A 23 -10.53 6.11 30.28
N ILE A 24 -11.40 7.11 30.09
CA ILE A 24 -11.37 8.03 28.97
C ILE A 24 -11.14 9.46 29.44
N VAL A 25 -10.28 10.18 28.71
CA VAL A 25 -10.01 11.61 28.90
C VAL A 25 -10.32 12.31 27.59
N GLY A 26 -11.18 13.32 27.65
CA GLY A 26 -11.54 14.17 26.51
C GLY A 26 -10.92 15.55 26.64
N VAL A 27 -10.83 16.26 25.50
CA VAL A 27 -10.39 17.66 25.45
C VAL A 27 -11.43 18.61 26.06
N GLU A 28 -12.69 18.22 26.17
CA GLU A 28 -13.73 19.05 26.82
C GLU A 28 -13.96 18.66 28.29
N ASP A 29 -13.57 17.45 28.68
CA ASP A 29 -13.75 16.88 30.02
C ASP A 29 -12.43 16.90 30.81
N TYR A 30 -11.84 18.09 30.96
CA TYR A 30 -10.50 18.25 31.51
C TYR A 30 -10.36 17.85 32.98
N GLU A 31 -11.43 17.94 33.78
CA GLU A 31 -11.27 17.88 35.24
C GLU A 31 -11.01 16.46 35.75
N ASN A 32 -11.72 15.43 35.26
CA ASN A 32 -11.57 14.07 35.78
C ASN A 32 -11.71 13.00 34.68
N PRO A 33 -10.82 11.99 34.63
CA PRO A 33 -11.02 10.81 33.80
C PRO A 33 -12.35 10.13 34.11
N ILE A 34 -13.06 9.69 33.08
CA ILE A 34 -14.34 9.00 33.22
C ILE A 34 -14.11 7.51 32.97
N GLU A 35 -14.66 6.63 33.80
CA GLU A 35 -14.62 5.19 33.56
C GLU A 35 -15.38 4.85 32.26
N CYS A 36 -14.75 4.10 31.36
CA CYS A 36 -15.32 3.76 30.06
C CYS A 36 -16.61 2.96 30.21
N ARG A 37 -17.64 3.34 29.45
CA ARG A 37 -18.86 2.57 29.26
C ARG A 37 -18.66 1.51 28.17
N TYR A 38 -19.56 0.53 28.12
CA TYR A 38 -19.52 -0.61 27.19
C TYR A 38 -19.36 -0.23 25.70
N GLY A 39 -19.70 1.00 25.29
CA GLY A 39 -19.55 1.48 23.92
C GLY A 39 -18.32 2.36 23.66
N ASP A 40 -17.67 2.92 24.68
CA ASP A 40 -16.64 3.95 24.50
C ASP A 40 -15.38 3.40 23.84
N ILE A 41 -15.00 2.17 24.22
CA ILE A 41 -13.84 1.46 23.65
C ILE A 41 -14.08 1.16 22.17
N SER A 42 -15.25 0.59 21.82
CA SER A 42 -15.61 0.29 20.44
C SER A 42 -15.69 1.58 19.60
N MET A 43 -16.33 2.64 20.10
CA MET A 43 -16.37 3.92 19.39
C MET A 43 -14.98 4.49 19.12
N PHE A 44 -14.05 4.34 20.06
CA PHE A 44 -12.68 4.82 19.90
C PHE A 44 -11.90 4.01 18.84
N PHE A 45 -11.95 2.67 18.90
CA PHE A 45 -11.15 1.82 18.01
C PHE A 45 -11.80 1.52 16.65
N ASP A 46 -13.14 1.53 16.56
CA ASP A 46 -13.88 1.11 15.37
C ASP A 46 -14.28 2.27 14.46
N CYS A 47 -14.13 3.53 14.88
CA CYS A 47 -14.47 4.70 14.05
C CYS A 47 -13.46 4.96 12.91
N GLY A 48 -12.36 4.21 12.85
CA GLY A 48 -11.34 4.33 11.80
C GLY A 48 -10.40 5.53 11.97
N ALA A 49 -10.51 6.29 13.06
CA ALA A 49 -9.59 7.36 13.36
C ALA A 49 -8.19 6.83 13.71
N GLU A 50 -7.18 7.58 13.34
CA GLU A 50 -5.80 7.28 13.73
C GLU A 50 -5.60 7.50 15.24
N PHE A 51 -4.78 6.64 15.85
CA PHE A 51 -4.36 6.80 17.24
C PHE A 51 -2.88 6.47 17.40
N THR A 52 -2.26 7.07 18.41
CA THR A 52 -0.89 6.77 18.84
C THR A 52 -0.91 6.05 20.18
N ILE A 53 0.15 5.28 20.45
CA ILE A 53 0.32 4.57 21.71
C ILE A 53 1.50 5.18 22.44
N ILE A 54 1.26 5.68 23.65
CA ILE A 54 2.31 6.04 24.60
C ILE A 54 2.50 4.84 25.52
N SER A 55 3.74 4.42 25.71
CA SER A 55 4.08 3.34 26.66
C SER A 55 5.32 3.73 27.44
N SER A 56 5.14 3.95 28.74
CA SER A 56 6.20 4.32 29.68
C SER A 56 5.84 3.75 31.05
N LYS A 57 6.84 3.61 31.92
CA LYS A 57 6.57 3.38 33.34
C LYS A 57 6.06 4.70 33.92
N ASP A 58 4.88 4.68 34.50
CA ASP A 58 4.26 5.80 35.22
C ASP A 58 3.90 7.02 34.35
N ILE A 59 2.88 6.87 33.50
CA ILE A 59 2.34 7.98 32.69
C ILE A 59 1.40 8.83 33.54
N GLY A 60 1.69 10.13 33.69
CA GLY A 60 0.82 11.05 34.42
C GLY A 60 -0.36 11.55 33.59
N LEU A 61 -1.47 11.90 34.24
CA LEU A 61 -2.63 12.52 33.57
C LEU A 61 -2.27 13.82 32.83
N SER A 62 -1.31 14.58 33.34
CA SER A 62 -0.78 15.77 32.64
C SER A 62 -0.12 15.40 31.31
N ASP A 63 0.61 14.28 31.25
CA ASP A 63 1.29 13.83 30.04
C ASP A 63 0.28 13.39 28.98
N ILE A 64 -0.78 12.70 29.43
CA ILE A 64 -1.90 12.30 28.57
C ILE A 64 -2.57 13.53 27.98
N ARG A 65 -2.92 14.52 28.81
CA ARG A 65 -3.59 15.76 28.38
C ARG A 65 -2.72 16.55 27.40
N ASN A 66 -1.44 16.75 27.72
CA ASN A 66 -0.52 17.49 26.85
C ASN A 66 -0.32 16.79 25.49
N SER A 67 -0.21 15.47 25.50
CA SER A 67 -0.07 14.66 24.29
C SER A 67 -1.35 14.67 23.44
N LEU A 68 -2.51 14.57 24.09
CA LEU A 68 -3.81 14.64 23.44
C LEU A 68 -4.04 16.01 22.80
N GLU A 69 -3.77 17.09 23.51
CA GLU A 69 -3.93 18.44 23.00
C GLU A 69 -2.97 18.71 21.82
N SER A 70 -1.71 18.30 21.94
CA SER A 70 -0.74 18.40 20.85
C SER A 70 -1.20 17.61 19.62
N SER A 71 -1.70 16.39 19.81
CA SER A 71 -2.24 15.57 18.72
C SER A 71 -3.46 16.22 18.07
N ARG A 72 -4.40 16.73 18.87
CA ARG A 72 -5.61 17.41 18.38
C ARG A 72 -5.27 18.63 17.54
N LEU A 73 -4.37 19.49 18.02
CA LEU A 73 -3.93 20.67 17.28
C LEU A 73 -3.28 20.30 15.94
N ALA A 74 -2.50 19.21 15.90
CA ALA A 74 -1.90 18.72 14.68
C ALA A 74 -2.93 18.20 13.65
N TYR A 75 -3.96 17.46 14.09
CA TYR A 75 -5.07 17.04 13.21
C TYR A 75 -5.93 18.22 12.76
N ARG A 76 -6.17 19.20 13.63
CA ARG A 76 -6.86 20.44 13.25
C ARG A 76 -6.08 21.22 12.19
N ALA A 77 -4.76 21.33 12.37
CA ALA A 77 -3.89 21.96 11.37
C ALA A 77 -3.94 21.21 10.02
N LEU A 78 -3.94 19.88 10.04
CA LEU A 78 -4.08 19.07 8.82
C LEU A 78 -5.40 19.33 8.11
N PHE A 79 -6.50 19.31 8.86
CA PHE A 79 -7.83 19.57 8.32
C PHE A 79 -7.91 20.96 7.67
N LEU A 80 -7.44 22.00 8.35
CA LEU A 80 -7.44 23.38 7.84
C LEU A 80 -6.52 23.55 6.62
N ALA A 81 -5.35 22.90 6.60
CA ALA A 81 -4.47 22.90 5.44
C ALA A 81 -5.13 22.23 4.22
N ILE A 82 -5.86 21.13 4.42
CA ILE A 82 -6.59 20.46 3.34
C ILE A 82 -7.73 21.37 2.83
N SER A 83 -8.49 21.98 3.74
CA SER A 83 -9.54 22.94 3.39
C SER A 83 -9.04 24.10 2.54
N GLY A 84 -7.78 24.53 2.70
CA GLY A 84 -7.20 25.61 1.89
C GLY A 84 -7.13 25.30 0.38
N PHE A 85 -6.92 24.03 0.01
CA PHE A 85 -6.91 23.58 -1.39
C PHE A 85 -8.14 22.76 -1.77
N ASP A 86 -9.20 22.77 -0.96
CA ASP A 86 -10.47 22.18 -1.33
C ASP A 86 -11.22 23.10 -2.31
N GLY A 87 -11.36 22.66 -3.55
CA GLY A 87 -12.02 23.42 -4.62
C GLY A 87 -13.54 23.53 -4.47
N GLU A 88 -14.16 22.75 -3.58
CA GLU A 88 -15.60 22.81 -3.32
C GLU A 88 -15.97 23.90 -2.29
N LEU A 89 -14.99 24.39 -1.52
CA LEU A 89 -15.18 25.44 -0.54
C LEU A 89 -15.09 26.84 -1.17
N SER A 90 -15.82 27.81 -0.61
CA SER A 90 -15.70 29.20 -1.05
C SER A 90 -14.32 29.78 -0.71
N ASN A 91 -13.86 30.76 -1.50
CA ASN A 91 -12.57 31.40 -1.27
C ASN A 91 -12.47 32.03 0.12
N GLU A 92 -13.58 32.54 0.67
CA GLU A 92 -13.61 33.09 2.03
C GLU A 92 -13.30 32.02 3.09
N ILE A 93 -13.93 30.84 2.98
CA ILE A 93 -13.69 29.72 3.91
C ILE A 93 -12.26 29.20 3.76
N ARG A 94 -11.77 29.11 2.53
CA ARG A 94 -10.39 28.68 2.23
C ARG A 94 -9.37 29.64 2.83
N SER A 95 -9.53 30.95 2.64
CA SER A 95 -8.66 31.97 3.22
C SER A 95 -8.65 31.91 4.75
N LEU A 96 -9.82 31.84 5.39
CA LEU A 96 -9.91 31.69 6.85
C LEU A 96 -9.20 30.44 7.36
N SER A 97 -9.29 29.33 6.61
CA SER A 97 -8.60 28.08 6.95
C SER A 97 -7.08 28.21 6.82
N ILE A 98 -6.61 28.90 5.78
CA ILE A 98 -5.20 29.20 5.51
C ILE A 98 -4.60 30.09 6.61
N GLU A 99 -5.31 31.15 7.02
CA GLU A 99 -4.91 32.02 8.13
C GLU A 99 -4.82 31.24 9.45
N ALA A 100 -5.83 30.42 9.75
CA ALA A 100 -5.87 29.64 10.98
C ALA A 100 -4.76 28.57 11.04
N VAL A 101 -4.37 27.95 9.92
CA VAL A 101 -3.27 26.99 9.92
C VAL A 101 -1.90 27.65 10.05
N GLU A 102 -1.73 28.87 9.52
CA GLU A 102 -0.50 29.66 9.69
C GLU A 102 -0.19 29.91 11.19
N GLU A 103 -1.22 30.24 11.98
CA GLU A 103 -1.07 30.35 13.45
C GLU A 103 -0.68 29.01 14.09
N LEU A 104 -1.31 27.90 13.68
CA LEU A 104 -1.00 26.58 14.22
C LEU A 104 0.41 26.10 13.85
N PHE A 105 0.95 26.56 12.73
CA PHE A 105 2.31 26.24 12.26
C PHE A 105 3.42 26.96 13.03
N GLN A 106 3.10 27.91 13.90
CA GLN A 106 4.06 28.40 14.90
C GLN A 106 4.56 27.25 15.78
N ASN A 107 3.75 26.20 15.97
CA ASN A 107 4.20 24.94 16.52
C ASN A 107 4.84 24.06 15.42
N LYS A 108 6.16 23.88 15.52
CA LYS A 108 6.95 23.07 14.57
C LYS A 108 6.48 21.62 14.47
N SER A 109 5.96 21.03 15.55
CA SER A 109 5.45 19.67 15.55
C SER A 109 4.18 19.54 14.72
N SER A 110 3.28 20.54 14.78
CA SER A 110 2.09 20.61 13.93
C SER A 110 2.48 20.76 12.45
N TYR A 111 3.43 21.65 12.14
CA TYR A 111 3.97 21.78 10.79
C TYR A 111 4.55 20.46 10.25
N ALA A 112 5.43 19.82 11.03
CA ALA A 112 6.05 18.55 10.65
C ALA A 112 5.01 17.45 10.42
N PHE A 113 3.99 17.36 11.29
CA PHE A 113 2.88 16.42 11.18
C PHE A 113 2.07 16.60 9.89
N VAL A 114 1.71 17.84 9.54
CA VAL A 114 0.94 18.15 8.33
C VAL A 114 1.78 17.91 7.09
N ARG A 115 3.01 18.43 7.07
CA ARG A 115 3.95 18.23 5.97
C ARG A 115 4.19 16.76 5.66
N ALA A 116 4.39 15.94 6.71
CA ALA A 116 4.61 14.51 6.55
C ALA A 116 3.46 13.79 5.83
N ARG A 117 2.21 14.22 6.09
CA ARG A 117 1.01 13.65 5.48
C ARG A 117 0.75 14.17 4.07
N LEU A 118 0.89 15.48 3.84
CA LEU A 118 0.68 16.07 2.51
C LEU A 118 1.74 15.62 1.49
N LEU A 119 2.97 15.31 1.92
CA LEU A 119 4.01 14.73 1.06
C LEU A 119 4.01 13.19 1.05
N GLY A 120 3.10 12.55 1.80
CA GLY A 120 2.98 11.09 1.83
C GLY A 120 2.03 10.52 0.76
N ARG A 121 1.21 11.37 0.14
CA ARG A 121 0.17 10.98 -0.83
C ARG A 121 0.05 12.01 -1.96
N PRO A 122 -0.24 11.58 -3.21
CA PRO A 122 -0.56 12.50 -4.27
C PRO A 122 -1.87 13.22 -3.94
N LEU A 123 -1.96 14.47 -4.35
CA LEU A 123 -3.20 15.22 -4.27
C LEU A 123 -4.25 14.57 -5.20
N PRO A 124 -5.53 14.55 -4.79
CA PRO A 124 -6.61 14.12 -5.67
C PRO A 124 -6.82 15.14 -6.80
N GLU A 125 -7.44 14.72 -7.90
CA GLU A 125 -7.68 15.58 -9.08
C GLU A 125 -8.51 16.83 -8.76
N MET A 126 -9.40 16.73 -7.76
CA MET A 126 -10.24 17.82 -7.26
C MET A 126 -9.51 18.87 -6.41
N ALA A 127 -8.24 18.63 -6.04
CA ALA A 127 -7.50 19.57 -5.19
C ALA A 127 -7.04 20.80 -5.98
N ASP A 128 -7.49 21.98 -5.55
CA ASP A 128 -7.09 23.27 -6.10
C ASP A 128 -5.88 23.86 -5.35
N ILE A 129 -4.71 23.23 -5.55
CA ILE A 129 -3.46 23.68 -4.93
C ILE A 129 -3.01 25.06 -5.44
N ASN A 130 -3.31 25.40 -6.70
CA ASN A 130 -2.96 26.69 -7.29
C ASN A 130 -3.75 27.83 -6.63
N GLY A 131 -5.07 27.66 -6.48
CA GLY A 131 -5.89 28.62 -5.76
C GLY A 131 -5.45 28.76 -4.30
N ALA A 132 -5.07 27.67 -3.64
CA ALA A 132 -4.56 27.72 -2.27
C ALA A 132 -3.26 28.53 -2.15
N ILE A 133 -2.33 28.38 -3.10
CA ILE A 133 -1.10 29.18 -3.15
C ILE A 133 -1.43 30.66 -3.37
N PHE A 134 -2.35 30.98 -4.29
CA PHE A 134 -2.77 32.35 -4.56
C PHE A 134 -3.43 33.02 -3.33
N LEU A 135 -4.32 32.29 -2.64
CA LEU A 135 -4.96 32.78 -1.42
C LEU A 135 -3.95 32.97 -0.29
N ALA A 136 -3.01 32.03 -0.12
CA ALA A 136 -1.95 32.16 0.88
C ALA A 136 -0.99 33.33 0.60
N GLU A 137 -0.73 33.63 -0.68
CA GLU A 137 0.00 34.84 -1.08
C GLU A 137 -0.77 36.12 -0.75
N SER A 138 -2.08 36.13 -1.02
CA SER A 138 -2.93 37.30 -0.78
C SER A 138 -3.16 37.58 0.71
N GLY A 139 -3.19 36.53 1.54
CA GLY A 139 -3.38 36.63 2.99
C GLY A 139 -2.10 36.79 3.81
N ASP A 140 -0.93 36.98 3.17
CA ASP A 140 0.39 37.06 3.83
C ASP A 140 0.66 35.93 4.84
N THR A 141 0.43 34.68 4.41
CA THR A 141 0.65 33.47 5.22
C THR A 141 1.88 32.70 4.68
N PRO A 142 3.11 33.13 5.03
CA PRO A 142 4.32 32.64 4.38
C PRO A 142 4.62 31.16 4.63
N ILE A 143 4.33 30.60 5.81
CA ILE A 143 4.71 29.22 6.15
C ILE A 143 3.85 28.23 5.37
N ILE A 144 2.52 28.35 5.41
CA ILE A 144 1.61 27.47 4.65
C ILE A 144 1.78 27.65 3.15
N LYS A 145 2.04 28.87 2.66
CA LYS A 145 2.37 29.12 1.25
C LYS A 145 3.58 28.30 0.81
N LEU A 146 4.67 28.31 1.59
CA LEU A 146 5.87 27.53 1.28
C LEU A 146 5.57 26.03 1.26
N LEU A 147 4.75 25.55 2.21
CA LEU A 147 4.31 24.16 2.24
C LEU A 147 3.48 23.80 1.00
N TYR A 148 2.51 24.62 0.59
CA TYR A 148 1.73 24.35 -0.62
C TYR A 148 2.58 24.34 -1.88
N LYS A 149 3.57 25.25 -2.00
CA LYS A 149 4.53 25.24 -3.11
C LYS A 149 5.38 23.97 -3.10
N GLU A 150 5.83 23.53 -1.93
CA GLU A 150 6.57 22.26 -1.79
C GLU A 150 5.71 21.07 -2.21
N VAL A 151 4.46 21.00 -1.74
CA VAL A 151 3.50 19.95 -2.10
C VAL A 151 3.27 19.94 -3.60
N GLN A 152 3.01 21.09 -4.22
CA GLN A 152 2.82 21.21 -5.66
C GLN A 152 4.03 20.70 -6.45
N ALA A 153 5.23 21.17 -6.12
CA ALA A 153 6.46 20.80 -6.82
C ALA A 153 6.79 19.30 -6.67
N SER A 154 6.32 18.68 -5.58
CA SER A 154 6.68 17.31 -5.21
C SER A 154 5.74 16.23 -5.75
N GLN A 155 4.63 16.59 -6.41
CA GLN A 155 3.60 15.61 -6.80
C GLN A 155 4.14 14.43 -7.62
N LYS A 156 5.04 14.70 -8.58
CA LYS A 156 5.68 13.65 -9.37
C LYS A 156 6.56 12.74 -8.53
N ALA A 157 7.38 13.31 -7.64
CA ALA A 157 8.24 12.57 -6.74
C ALA A 157 7.44 11.68 -5.77
N VAL A 158 6.31 12.17 -5.26
CA VAL A 158 5.39 11.40 -4.41
C VAL A 158 4.85 10.18 -5.17
N GLN A 159 4.39 10.37 -6.41
CA GLN A 159 3.89 9.26 -7.24
C GLN A 159 4.97 8.21 -7.49
N ASP A 160 6.17 8.64 -7.87
CA ASP A 160 7.29 7.74 -8.17
C ASP A 160 7.74 6.96 -6.92
N LEU A 161 7.77 7.63 -5.76
CA LEU A 161 8.06 6.97 -4.48
C LEU A 161 7.01 5.90 -4.15
N LEU A 162 5.72 6.19 -4.33
CA LEU A 162 4.66 5.24 -4.03
C LEU A 162 4.69 4.02 -4.97
N GLU A 163 5.03 4.19 -6.24
CA GLU A 163 5.22 3.09 -7.18
C GLU A 163 6.41 2.19 -6.79
N VAL A 164 7.50 2.80 -6.32
CA VAL A 164 8.65 2.08 -5.77
C VAL A 164 8.28 1.35 -4.48
N TRP A 165 7.55 2.03 -3.58
CA TRP A 165 7.08 1.46 -2.32
C TRP A 165 6.22 0.21 -2.55
N LYS A 166 5.24 0.25 -3.48
CA LYS A 166 4.40 -0.91 -3.82
C LYS A 166 5.22 -2.16 -4.14
N LYS A 167 6.35 -2.01 -4.85
CA LYS A 167 7.24 -3.12 -5.21
C LYS A 167 8.07 -3.61 -4.02
N ILE A 168 8.52 -2.70 -3.18
CA ILE A 168 9.38 -2.99 -2.03
C ILE A 168 8.59 -3.59 -0.88
N ALA A 169 7.41 -3.08 -0.59
CA ALA A 169 6.55 -3.55 0.49
C ALA A 169 6.28 -5.07 0.37
N LEU A 170 6.10 -5.58 -0.86
CA LEU A 170 5.94 -7.01 -1.15
C LEU A 170 7.15 -7.88 -0.78
N LYS A 171 8.34 -7.30 -0.62
CA LYS A 171 9.55 -8.03 -0.19
C LYS A 171 9.66 -8.11 1.34
N PHE A 172 9.15 -7.11 2.04
CA PHE A 172 9.40 -6.92 3.47
C PHE A 172 8.24 -7.37 4.36
N PHE A 173 7.03 -7.43 3.81
CA PHE A 173 5.79 -7.70 4.55
C PHE A 173 4.97 -8.80 3.87
N ASP A 174 4.42 -9.70 4.69
CA ASP A 174 3.72 -10.89 4.21
C ASP A 174 2.22 -10.65 3.98
N SER A 175 1.68 -9.53 4.49
CA SER A 175 0.27 -9.16 4.34
C SER A 175 0.07 -7.70 3.94
N TYR A 176 -1.06 -7.39 3.33
CA TYR A 176 -1.44 -6.00 3.01
C TYR A 176 -1.58 -5.13 4.27
N GLU A 177 -2.03 -5.71 5.37
CA GLU A 177 -2.17 -4.99 6.63
C GLU A 177 -0.81 -4.57 7.19
N GLU A 178 0.19 -5.46 7.16
CA GLU A 178 1.57 -5.12 7.54
C GLU A 178 2.18 -4.09 6.59
N GLN A 179 1.91 -4.18 5.28
CA GLN A 179 2.35 -3.17 4.31
C GLN A 179 1.74 -1.80 4.64
N ALA A 180 0.43 -1.74 4.90
CA ALA A 180 -0.25 -0.50 5.25
C ALA A 180 0.26 0.08 6.57
N ARG A 181 0.53 -0.75 7.59
CA ARG A 181 1.15 -0.31 8.84
C ARG A 181 2.57 0.20 8.64
N GLY A 182 3.38 -0.49 7.84
CA GLY A 182 4.75 -0.07 7.52
C GLY A 182 4.78 1.25 6.74
N GLU A 183 3.86 1.41 5.78
CA GLU A 183 3.70 2.65 5.04
C GLU A 183 3.27 3.80 5.95
N ARG A 184 2.25 3.58 6.78
CA ARG A 184 1.80 4.55 7.78
C ARG A 184 2.95 4.98 8.68
N ALA A 185 3.77 4.04 9.16
CA ALA A 185 4.93 4.37 9.98
C ALA A 185 5.94 5.27 9.23
N LEU A 186 6.22 5.00 7.96
CA LEU A 186 7.13 5.82 7.14
C LEU A 186 6.57 7.22 6.85
N ILE A 187 5.25 7.35 6.70
CA ILE A 187 4.57 8.65 6.55
C ILE A 187 4.57 9.39 7.88
N GLU A 188 4.09 8.79 8.97
CA GLU A 188 3.98 9.41 10.29
C GLU A 188 5.32 9.94 10.80
N MET A 189 6.40 9.22 10.52
CA MET A 189 7.75 9.60 10.95
C MET A 189 8.41 10.63 10.03
N GLY A 190 7.76 11.02 8.92
CA GLY A 190 8.30 12.00 7.97
C GLY A 190 9.32 11.44 6.97
N VAL A 191 9.60 10.13 7.01
CA VAL A 191 10.60 9.49 6.14
C VAL A 191 10.23 9.66 4.67
N PHE A 192 8.97 9.44 4.30
CA PHE A 192 8.51 9.65 2.93
C PHE A 192 8.63 11.11 2.51
N ALA A 193 8.29 12.04 3.39
CA ALA A 193 8.40 13.46 3.12
C ALA A 193 9.84 13.88 2.82
N GLU A 194 10.81 13.39 3.61
CA GLU A 194 12.23 13.66 3.37
C GLU A 194 12.74 13.04 2.07
N ILE A 195 12.36 11.80 1.77
CA ILE A 195 12.74 11.14 0.51
C ILE A 195 12.19 11.93 -0.68
N VAL A 196 10.93 12.36 -0.60
CA VAL A 196 10.27 13.18 -1.63
C VAL A 196 11.00 14.50 -1.81
N THR A 197 11.35 15.21 -0.74
CA THR A 197 12.12 16.47 -0.85
C THR A 197 13.46 16.27 -1.54
N VAL A 198 14.17 15.18 -1.22
CA VAL A 198 15.44 14.83 -1.86
C VAL A 198 15.25 14.47 -3.33
N MET A 199 14.17 13.76 -3.68
CA MET A 199 13.84 13.45 -5.07
C MET A 199 13.50 14.72 -5.86
N THR A 200 12.74 15.64 -5.27
CA THR A 200 12.36 16.92 -5.89
C THR A 200 13.58 17.83 -6.09
N SER A 201 14.55 17.83 -5.18
CA SER A 201 15.78 18.64 -5.31
C SER A 201 16.81 18.04 -6.28
N GLY A 202 16.67 16.75 -6.63
CA GLY A 202 17.59 16.01 -7.49
C GLY A 202 18.88 15.53 -6.77
N ASP A 203 19.04 15.81 -5.48
CA ASP A 203 20.22 15.40 -4.71
C ASP A 203 20.09 13.96 -4.18
N ILE A 204 20.00 12.97 -5.08
CA ILE A 204 19.76 11.57 -4.73
C ILE A 204 20.85 11.01 -3.76
N LYS A 205 22.02 11.64 -3.68
CA LYS A 205 23.08 11.27 -2.71
C LYS A 205 22.65 11.54 -1.27
N ALA A 206 21.80 12.53 -1.02
CA ALA A 206 21.27 12.84 0.30
C ALA A 206 20.37 11.73 0.88
N LEU A 207 19.92 10.76 0.08
CA LEU A 207 19.17 9.60 0.57
C LEU A 207 19.97 8.74 1.56
N ASP A 208 21.31 8.71 1.46
CA ASP A 208 22.15 7.98 2.41
C ASP A 208 22.08 8.58 3.82
N SER A 209 22.00 9.90 3.91
CA SER A 209 21.85 10.63 5.17
C SER A 209 20.51 10.31 5.83
N ILE A 210 19.43 10.14 5.05
CA ILE A 210 18.11 9.74 5.58
C ILE A 210 18.20 8.36 6.25
N ALA A 211 18.76 7.37 5.55
CA ALA A 211 18.88 6.01 6.09
C ALA A 211 19.73 5.98 7.38
N MET A 212 20.77 6.82 7.44
CA MET A 212 21.62 6.97 8.62
C MET A 212 20.87 7.64 9.78
N ASN A 213 20.22 8.78 9.53
CA ASN A 213 19.52 9.56 10.53
C ASN A 213 18.40 8.76 11.21
N TYR A 214 17.53 8.11 10.43
CA TYR A 214 16.46 7.28 10.98
C TYR A 214 16.99 5.98 11.58
N GLY A 215 18.10 5.43 11.06
CA GLY A 215 18.73 4.23 11.62
C GLY A 215 19.25 4.42 13.06
N LEU A 216 19.57 5.65 13.44
CA LEU A 216 20.02 6.01 14.80
C LEU A 216 18.84 6.25 15.76
N GLN A 217 17.61 6.39 15.28
CA GLN A 217 16.44 6.65 16.12
C GLN A 217 15.87 5.34 16.69
N PRO A 218 15.84 5.18 18.04
CA PRO A 218 15.30 3.96 18.67
C PRO A 218 13.82 3.73 18.34
N GLU A 219 13.04 4.80 18.26
CA GLU A 219 11.61 4.74 17.93
C GLU A 219 11.35 4.22 16.53
N PHE A 220 12.20 4.59 15.55
CA PHE A 220 12.11 4.09 14.18
C PHE A 220 12.30 2.58 14.13
N LYS A 221 13.31 2.06 14.85
CA LYS A 221 13.55 0.61 14.93
C LYS A 221 12.44 -0.13 15.67
N LYS A 222 11.81 0.50 16.66
CA LYS A 222 10.66 -0.08 17.39
C LYS A 222 9.42 -0.18 16.50
N LYS A 223 9.08 0.89 15.76
CA LYS A 223 7.94 0.91 14.83
C LYS A 223 8.19 0.09 13.56
N LEU A 224 9.43 0.10 13.05
CA LEU A 224 9.80 -0.52 11.78
C LEU A 224 11.18 -1.21 11.88
N PRO A 225 11.26 -2.44 12.41
CA PRO A 225 12.53 -3.14 12.65
C PRO A 225 13.42 -3.32 11.40
N LYS A 226 12.82 -3.40 10.21
CA LYS A 226 13.53 -3.50 8.92
C LYS A 226 13.60 -2.16 8.17
N GLY A 227 13.29 -1.04 8.83
CA GLY A 227 13.13 0.28 8.19
C GLY A 227 14.36 0.77 7.44
N VAL A 228 15.56 0.59 7.98
CA VAL A 228 16.81 0.99 7.30
C VAL A 228 17.02 0.21 5.99
N PHE A 229 16.71 -1.08 5.99
CA PHE A 229 16.81 -1.91 4.79
C PHE A 229 15.79 -1.49 3.74
N ILE A 230 14.57 -1.16 4.17
CA ILE A 230 13.51 -0.62 3.31
C ILE A 230 13.98 0.67 2.62
N ILE A 231 14.53 1.64 3.38
CA ILE A 231 15.02 2.91 2.80
C ILE A 231 16.15 2.67 1.78
N ARG A 232 17.08 1.75 2.07
CA ARG A 232 18.15 1.37 1.13
C ARG A 232 17.61 0.72 -0.15
N ASP A 233 16.60 -0.15 -0.03
CA ASP A 233 15.94 -0.76 -1.18
C ASP A 233 15.20 0.30 -2.02
N ILE A 234 14.57 1.29 -1.38
CA ILE A 234 13.90 2.42 -2.05
C ILE A 234 14.93 3.19 -2.88
N LYS A 235 16.05 3.60 -2.27
CA LYS A 235 17.15 4.27 -2.97
C LYS A 235 17.63 3.47 -4.19
N THR A 236 17.86 2.18 -4.01
CA THR A 236 18.38 1.31 -5.08
C THR A 236 17.41 1.23 -6.26
N GLN A 237 16.11 1.12 -5.99
CA GLN A 237 15.08 1.12 -7.04
C GLN A 237 14.99 2.48 -7.74
N LEU A 238 15.04 3.59 -6.99
CA LEU A 238 14.99 4.94 -7.54
C LEU A 238 16.20 5.24 -8.46
N LEU A 239 17.41 4.83 -8.07
CA LEU A 239 18.60 4.97 -8.92
C LEU A 239 18.50 4.16 -10.21
N ASN A 240 17.95 2.94 -10.14
CA ASN A 240 17.80 2.08 -11.30
C ASN A 240 16.72 2.60 -12.27
N SER A 241 15.65 3.24 -11.77
CA SER A 241 14.66 3.90 -12.64
C SER A 241 15.23 5.14 -13.32
N SER A 242 16.16 5.86 -12.69
CA SER A 242 16.81 7.03 -13.28
C SER A 242 17.94 6.67 -14.26
N GLY A 243 18.54 5.48 -14.12
CA GLY A 243 19.65 4.99 -14.95
C GLY A 243 19.25 4.42 -16.33
N SER A 244 17.97 4.19 -16.58
CA SER A 244 17.47 3.73 -17.89
C SER A 244 17.22 4.86 -18.90
N SER A 245 17.54 6.11 -18.54
CA SER A 245 17.35 7.29 -19.38
C SER A 245 18.67 8.01 -19.67
N SER A 246 19.63 7.32 -20.31
CA SER A 246 20.66 8.00 -21.10
C SER A 246 21.34 7.06 -22.10
N VAL A 247 21.61 7.59 -23.31
CA VAL A 247 22.27 7.00 -24.51
C VAL A 247 21.27 6.36 -25.51
N THR A 248 20.99 6.83 -26.74
CA THR A 248 21.46 7.95 -27.60
C THR A 248 20.54 8.06 -28.85
N THR A 249 20.40 9.29 -29.38
CA THR A 249 20.15 9.69 -30.80
C THR A 249 18.96 9.16 -31.61
N GLY A 250 18.03 10.07 -31.91
CA GLY A 250 17.84 10.61 -33.26
C GLY A 250 17.06 9.78 -34.28
N GLY A 251 15.88 10.29 -34.66
CA GLY A 251 15.36 10.16 -36.02
C GLY A 251 14.10 9.30 -36.18
N ASN A 252 13.08 9.96 -36.71
CA ASN A 252 11.83 9.48 -37.29
C ASN A 252 10.65 9.13 -36.38
N GLU A 253 9.65 9.99 -36.53
CA GLU A 253 8.23 9.74 -36.34
C GLU A 253 7.83 8.38 -36.93
N GLU A 254 7.47 7.42 -36.07
CA GLU A 254 6.39 6.50 -36.33
C GLU A 254 5.51 6.45 -35.08
N LYS A 255 4.21 6.62 -35.28
CA LYS A 255 3.18 6.46 -34.25
C LYS A 255 3.26 5.02 -33.73
N GLU A 256 3.92 4.82 -32.60
CA GLU A 256 3.80 3.57 -31.86
C GLU A 256 2.43 3.55 -31.16
N GLU A 257 1.59 2.65 -31.67
CA GLU A 257 0.33 2.22 -31.08
C GLU A 257 0.49 1.92 -29.58
N GLU A 258 -0.54 2.28 -28.80
CA GLU A 258 -0.63 2.00 -27.37
C GLU A 258 -0.23 0.54 -27.07
N PRO A 259 0.68 0.27 -26.12
CA PRO A 259 1.07 -1.09 -25.83
C PRO A 259 -0.09 -1.83 -25.18
N VAL A 260 -0.66 -2.77 -25.94
CA VAL A 260 -1.63 -3.78 -25.49
C VAL A 260 -1.20 -4.30 -24.11
N GLU A 261 -2.09 -4.18 -23.13
CA GLU A 261 -1.91 -4.56 -21.73
C GLU A 261 -1.52 -6.05 -21.63
N VAL A 262 -0.22 -6.35 -21.67
CA VAL A 262 0.24 -7.74 -21.66
C VAL A 262 0.05 -8.32 -20.27
N ASP A 263 -0.85 -9.30 -20.19
CA ASP A 263 -1.21 -10.05 -18.99
C ASP A 263 0.02 -10.43 -18.11
N PRO A 264 0.06 -9.98 -16.85
CA PRO A 264 1.22 -10.18 -15.97
C PRO A 264 1.47 -11.66 -15.64
N ILE A 265 0.44 -12.51 -15.59
CA ILE A 265 0.60 -13.95 -15.33
C ILE A 265 1.23 -14.64 -16.55
N ARG A 266 0.80 -14.24 -17.76
CA ARG A 266 1.39 -14.71 -19.01
C ARG A 266 2.87 -14.36 -19.11
N ARG A 267 3.26 -13.13 -18.76
CA ARG A 267 4.67 -12.70 -18.70
C ARG A 267 5.48 -13.54 -17.71
N LEU A 268 4.91 -13.84 -16.54
CA LEU A 268 5.57 -14.64 -15.51
C LEU A 268 5.87 -16.08 -15.99
N ILE A 269 4.88 -16.76 -16.57
CA ILE A 269 5.03 -18.15 -17.04
C ILE A 269 5.98 -18.22 -18.23
N THR A 270 5.81 -17.34 -19.22
CA THR A 270 6.69 -17.32 -20.42
C THR A 270 8.14 -16.97 -20.07
N GLY A 271 8.36 -16.05 -19.12
CA GLY A 271 9.68 -15.73 -18.59
C GLY A 271 10.36 -16.94 -17.92
N PHE A 272 9.59 -17.73 -17.17
CA PHE A 272 10.08 -18.95 -16.54
C PHE A 272 10.41 -20.07 -17.54
N VAL A 273 9.62 -20.22 -18.60
CA VAL A 273 9.87 -21.23 -19.64
C VAL A 273 11.11 -20.88 -20.47
N LYS A 274 11.36 -19.60 -20.76
CA LYS A 274 12.47 -19.14 -21.63
C LYS A 274 13.83 -18.99 -20.93
N LYS A 275 13.90 -18.87 -19.59
CA LYS A 275 15.18 -18.68 -18.86
C LYS A 275 15.36 -19.77 -17.79
N LYS A 276 16.60 -20.28 -17.62
CA LYS A 276 17.00 -21.05 -16.43
C LYS A 276 16.94 -20.14 -15.20
N TRP A 277 15.75 -20.03 -14.61
CA TRP A 277 15.51 -19.19 -13.43
C TRP A 277 16.31 -19.70 -12.24
N LYS A 278 17.20 -18.86 -11.71
CA LYS A 278 17.93 -19.09 -10.45
C LYS A 278 17.31 -18.20 -9.37
N GLY A 279 16.21 -18.65 -8.79
CA GLY A 279 15.63 -18.02 -7.60
C GLY A 279 16.42 -18.39 -6.33
N GLU A 280 16.51 -17.45 -5.39
CA GLU A 280 17.01 -17.73 -4.04
C GLU A 280 16.08 -18.73 -3.35
N ARG A 281 16.54 -19.97 -3.19
CA ARG A 281 15.81 -21.02 -2.47
C ARG A 281 15.96 -20.78 -0.97
N LYS A 282 14.95 -20.20 -0.32
CA LYS A 282 14.79 -20.41 1.13
C LYS A 282 14.45 -21.87 1.39
N GLN A 283 15.08 -22.47 2.39
CA GLN A 283 14.81 -23.84 2.81
C GLN A 283 13.46 -23.91 3.52
N LEU A 284 12.38 -24.08 2.76
CA LEU A 284 11.07 -24.49 3.28
C LEU A 284 10.94 -26.00 3.09
N THR A 285 10.31 -26.68 4.05
CA THR A 285 10.04 -28.11 3.93
C THR A 285 8.92 -28.36 2.90
N THR A 286 8.90 -29.55 2.29
CA THR A 286 7.87 -29.92 1.30
C THR A 286 6.46 -29.85 1.86
N ILE A 287 6.28 -30.12 3.17
CA ILE A 287 5.00 -30.06 3.86
C ILE A 287 4.50 -28.61 3.97
N GLU A 288 5.37 -27.68 4.39
CA GLU A 288 5.02 -26.26 4.52
C GLU A 288 4.69 -25.61 3.17
N ILE A 289 5.39 -26.00 2.10
CA ILE A 289 5.10 -25.55 0.73
C ILE A 289 3.70 -26.00 0.33
N LYS A 290 3.38 -27.29 0.53
CA LYS A 290 2.07 -27.85 0.18
C LYS A 290 0.93 -27.19 0.98
N ASP A 291 1.06 -27.08 2.30
CA ASP A 291 0.04 -26.47 3.15
C ASP A 291 -0.23 -25.00 2.81
N ARG A 292 0.80 -24.27 2.35
CA ARG A 292 0.65 -22.89 1.90
C ARG A 292 -0.09 -22.82 0.56
N VAL A 293 0.26 -23.70 -0.36
CA VAL A 293 -0.39 -23.81 -1.69
C VAL A 293 -1.86 -24.17 -1.54
N ASP A 294 -2.19 -25.19 -0.73
CA ASP A 294 -3.57 -25.64 -0.53
C ASP A 294 -4.44 -24.52 0.07
N ARG A 295 -3.93 -23.80 1.08
CA ARG A 295 -4.62 -22.63 1.66
C ARG A 295 -4.88 -21.52 0.64
N GLN A 296 -3.92 -21.24 -0.23
CA GLN A 296 -4.08 -20.21 -1.28
C GLN A 296 -5.07 -20.66 -2.35
N ILE A 297 -5.05 -21.94 -2.75
CA ILE A 297 -6.04 -22.52 -3.66
C ILE A 297 -7.44 -22.35 -3.08
N ASP A 298 -7.66 -22.70 -1.82
CA ASP A 298 -8.96 -22.58 -1.17
C ASP A 298 -9.44 -21.12 -1.06
N ALA A 299 -8.52 -20.19 -0.81
CA ALA A 299 -8.82 -18.76 -0.81
C ALA A 299 -9.26 -18.29 -2.21
N ILE A 300 -8.54 -18.68 -3.26
CA ILE A 300 -8.90 -18.34 -4.65
C ILE A 300 -10.26 -18.94 -5.02
N LYS A 301 -10.52 -20.20 -4.68
CA LYS A 301 -11.83 -20.84 -4.91
C LYS A 301 -12.94 -20.04 -4.26
N LYS A 302 -12.80 -19.64 -2.99
CA LYS A 302 -13.80 -18.80 -2.29
C LYS A 302 -14.02 -17.45 -2.98
N LEU A 303 -12.98 -16.84 -3.53
CA LEU A 303 -13.08 -15.57 -4.26
C LEU A 303 -13.78 -15.73 -5.61
N ILE A 304 -13.53 -16.84 -6.33
CA ILE A 304 -14.22 -17.18 -7.58
C ILE A 304 -15.73 -17.34 -7.32
N HIS A 305 -16.13 -18.06 -6.27
CA HIS A 305 -17.54 -18.23 -5.91
C HIS A 305 -18.23 -16.91 -5.48
N ARG A 306 -17.47 -15.95 -4.93
CA ARG A 306 -17.98 -14.65 -4.47
C ARG A 306 -17.90 -13.53 -5.52
N ASP A 307 -17.59 -13.90 -6.77
CA ASP A 307 -17.41 -12.98 -7.90
C ASP A 307 -16.36 -11.87 -7.71
N LYS A 308 -15.37 -12.10 -6.85
CA LYS A 308 -14.28 -11.14 -6.59
C LYS A 308 -13.11 -11.36 -7.55
N MET A 309 -13.37 -11.24 -8.85
CA MET A 309 -12.44 -11.64 -9.92
C MET A 309 -11.10 -10.90 -9.90
N HIS A 310 -11.08 -9.60 -9.60
CA HIS A 310 -9.84 -8.84 -9.46
C HIS A 310 -8.94 -9.40 -8.35
N GLN A 311 -9.53 -9.76 -7.21
CA GLN A 311 -8.81 -10.35 -6.07
C GLN A 311 -8.35 -11.78 -6.39
N ALA A 312 -9.20 -12.57 -7.05
CA ALA A 312 -8.86 -13.93 -7.48
C ALA A 312 -7.66 -13.93 -8.45
N ARG A 313 -7.62 -13.01 -9.42
CA ARG A 313 -6.49 -12.86 -10.37
C ARG A 313 -5.18 -12.47 -9.66
N ARG A 314 -5.25 -11.56 -8.67
CA ARG A 314 -4.08 -11.17 -7.86
C ARG A 314 -3.53 -12.36 -7.06
N TYR A 315 -4.40 -13.10 -6.37
CA TYR A 315 -3.98 -14.27 -5.57
C TYR A 315 -3.45 -15.39 -6.46
N LEU A 316 -4.01 -15.55 -7.66
CA LEU A 316 -3.51 -16.49 -8.66
C LEU A 316 -2.08 -16.14 -9.11
N TYR A 317 -1.78 -14.87 -9.37
CA TYR A 317 -0.42 -14.42 -9.72
C TYR A 317 0.58 -14.80 -8.61
N ASP A 318 0.23 -14.51 -7.35
CA ASP A 318 1.09 -14.81 -6.21
C ASP A 318 1.31 -16.32 -6.02
N LEU A 319 0.25 -17.12 -6.19
CA LEU A 319 0.31 -18.58 -6.11
C LEU A 319 1.20 -19.18 -7.21
N ILE A 320 1.05 -18.74 -8.45
CA ILE A 320 1.87 -19.20 -9.58
C ILE A 320 3.33 -18.81 -9.34
N ARG A 321 3.59 -17.57 -8.91
CA ARG A 321 4.95 -17.12 -8.58
C ARG A 321 5.56 -17.95 -7.45
N PHE A 322 4.78 -18.29 -6.42
CA PHE A 322 5.25 -19.12 -5.31
C PHE A 322 5.59 -20.54 -5.77
N ASN A 323 4.68 -21.17 -6.53
CA ASN A 323 4.87 -22.52 -7.07
C ASN A 323 6.04 -22.61 -8.04
N LEU A 324 6.27 -21.62 -8.89
CA LEU A 324 7.42 -21.61 -9.81
C LEU A 324 8.76 -21.51 -9.06
N ASN A 325 8.78 -20.89 -7.87
CA ASN A 325 9.99 -20.73 -7.06
C ASN A 325 10.32 -21.98 -6.22
N HIS A 326 9.31 -22.73 -5.78
CA HIS A 326 9.45 -23.79 -4.78
C HIS A 326 9.02 -25.17 -5.28
N GLY A 327 8.32 -25.26 -6.41
CA GLY A 327 7.78 -26.48 -6.99
C GLY A 327 8.22 -26.70 -8.44
N LYS A 328 7.73 -27.79 -9.03
CA LYS A 328 7.92 -28.11 -10.44
C LYS A 328 6.77 -27.54 -11.29
N LYS A 329 6.98 -27.45 -12.61
CA LYS A 329 5.98 -26.92 -13.56
C LYS A 329 4.66 -27.70 -13.48
N GLU A 330 4.75 -29.01 -13.24
CA GLU A 330 3.62 -29.93 -13.13
C GLU A 330 2.70 -29.54 -11.97
N HIS A 331 3.23 -29.07 -10.84
CA HIS A 331 2.41 -28.59 -9.72
C HIS A 331 1.64 -27.32 -10.08
N VAL A 332 2.25 -26.41 -10.84
CA VAL A 332 1.56 -25.21 -11.37
C VAL A 332 0.45 -25.64 -12.32
N GLY A 333 0.72 -26.59 -13.23
CA GLY A 333 -0.27 -27.15 -14.15
C GLY A 333 -1.47 -27.76 -13.44
N MET A 334 -1.22 -28.57 -12.40
CA MET A 334 -2.26 -29.16 -11.55
C MET A 334 -3.12 -28.08 -10.86
N THR A 335 -2.48 -27.06 -10.27
CA THR A 335 -3.18 -25.95 -9.63
C THR A 335 -4.07 -25.19 -10.61
N LEU A 336 -3.54 -24.84 -11.79
CA LEU A 336 -4.28 -24.13 -12.83
C LEU A 336 -5.50 -24.93 -13.32
N CYS A 337 -5.33 -26.22 -13.58
CA CYS A 337 -6.43 -27.08 -14.00
C CYS A 337 -7.50 -27.25 -12.92
N SER A 338 -7.11 -27.38 -11.65
CA SER A 338 -8.06 -27.44 -10.54
C SER A 338 -8.89 -26.17 -10.41
N LEU A 339 -8.27 -25.00 -10.56
CA LEU A 339 -8.98 -23.72 -10.50
C LEU A 339 -9.84 -23.48 -11.75
N ALA A 340 -9.40 -23.95 -12.92
CA ALA A 340 -10.18 -23.85 -14.15
C ALA A 340 -11.50 -24.63 -14.03
N LYS A 341 -11.45 -25.85 -13.47
CA LYS A 341 -12.66 -26.64 -13.18
C LYS A 341 -13.63 -25.90 -12.26
N VAL A 342 -13.13 -25.33 -11.17
CA VAL A 342 -13.97 -24.53 -10.26
C VAL A 342 -14.58 -23.32 -10.97
N ALA A 343 -13.83 -22.63 -11.83
CA ALA A 343 -14.36 -21.51 -12.61
C ALA A 343 -15.43 -21.94 -13.63
N MET A 344 -15.28 -23.12 -14.25
CA MET A 344 -16.31 -23.72 -15.12
C MET A 344 -17.58 -24.05 -14.34
N ASP A 345 -17.44 -24.66 -13.15
CA ASP A 345 -18.59 -25.04 -12.29
C ASP A 345 -19.45 -23.84 -11.87
N VAL A 346 -18.86 -22.66 -11.74
CA VAL A 346 -19.58 -21.40 -11.44
C VAL A 346 -19.86 -20.53 -12.68
N HIS A 347 -19.73 -21.11 -13.88
CA HIS A 347 -19.93 -20.46 -15.18
C HIS A 347 -19.11 -19.17 -15.43
N LYS A 348 -17.93 -19.06 -14.81
CA LYS A 348 -16.96 -17.98 -15.05
C LYS A 348 -15.99 -18.36 -16.18
N LEU A 349 -16.54 -18.53 -17.38
CA LEU A 349 -15.84 -19.10 -18.54
C LEU A 349 -14.61 -18.30 -18.98
N GLU A 350 -14.62 -16.96 -18.89
CA GLU A 350 -13.46 -16.12 -19.20
C GLU A 350 -12.26 -16.37 -18.28
N MET A 351 -12.51 -16.65 -17.00
CA MET A 351 -11.46 -16.98 -16.04
C MET A 351 -10.93 -18.39 -16.29
N ALA A 352 -11.83 -19.33 -16.56
CA ALA A 352 -11.45 -20.70 -16.92
C ALA A 352 -10.56 -20.73 -18.18
N ASP A 353 -10.89 -19.91 -19.19
CA ASP A 353 -10.12 -19.78 -20.42
C ASP A 353 -8.68 -19.34 -20.19
N LYS A 354 -8.50 -18.26 -19.43
CA LYS A 354 -7.16 -17.77 -19.07
C LYS A 354 -6.38 -18.79 -18.25
N LEU A 355 -7.02 -19.50 -17.32
CA LEU A 355 -6.38 -20.54 -16.52
C LEU A 355 -5.88 -21.72 -17.36
N VAL A 356 -6.68 -22.16 -18.34
CA VAL A 356 -6.31 -23.21 -19.30
C VAL A 356 -5.18 -22.71 -20.22
N GLU A 357 -5.26 -21.49 -20.74
CA GLU A 357 -4.21 -20.88 -21.55
C GLU A 357 -2.87 -20.85 -20.79
N TYR A 358 -2.88 -20.39 -19.53
CA TYR A 358 -1.69 -20.40 -18.68
C TYR A 358 -1.12 -21.79 -18.47
N ALA A 359 -1.98 -22.82 -18.36
CA ALA A 359 -1.54 -24.20 -18.19
C ALA A 359 -0.83 -24.70 -19.46
N PHE A 360 -1.36 -24.40 -20.64
CA PHE A 360 -0.70 -24.72 -21.92
C PHE A 360 0.65 -24.01 -22.08
N LEU A 361 0.76 -22.75 -21.62
CA LEU A 361 2.01 -21.99 -21.69
C LEU A 361 3.16 -22.61 -20.90
N LEU A 362 2.89 -23.51 -19.94
CA LEU A 362 3.95 -24.23 -19.23
C LEU A 362 4.73 -25.21 -20.12
N GLY A 363 4.16 -25.58 -21.29
CA GLY A 363 4.76 -26.51 -22.23
C GLY A 363 4.86 -27.94 -21.70
N ILE A 364 3.91 -28.34 -20.85
CA ILE A 364 3.85 -29.68 -20.27
C ILE A 364 2.92 -30.53 -21.13
N GLU A 365 3.42 -31.67 -21.62
CA GLU A 365 2.57 -32.66 -22.27
C GLU A 365 1.85 -33.49 -21.20
N ASP A 366 0.76 -32.93 -20.68
CA ASP A 366 -0.06 -33.56 -19.64
C ASP A 366 -1.52 -33.73 -20.11
N ILE A 367 -2.02 -34.96 -19.98
CA ILE A 367 -3.37 -35.35 -20.40
C ILE A 367 -4.46 -34.59 -19.62
N VAL A 368 -4.21 -34.19 -18.37
CA VAL A 368 -5.14 -33.42 -17.54
C VAL A 368 -5.27 -31.99 -18.05
N ILE A 369 -4.19 -31.38 -18.54
CA ILE A 369 -4.24 -30.03 -19.15
C ILE A 369 -5.06 -30.07 -20.43
N ARG A 370 -4.80 -31.05 -21.31
CA ARG A 370 -5.54 -31.24 -22.58
C ARG A 370 -7.02 -31.54 -22.35
N SER A 371 -7.36 -32.45 -21.44
CA SER A 371 -8.77 -32.75 -21.10
C SER A 371 -9.49 -31.57 -20.45
N THR A 372 -8.81 -30.78 -19.61
CA THR A 372 -9.41 -29.59 -19.02
C THR A 372 -9.72 -28.54 -20.09
N GLY A 373 -8.87 -28.39 -21.11
CA GLY A 373 -9.15 -27.55 -22.28
C GLY A 373 -10.32 -28.06 -23.13
N ALA A 374 -10.37 -29.36 -23.41
CA ALA A 374 -11.49 -29.98 -24.13
C ALA A 374 -12.83 -29.82 -23.37
N GLN A 375 -12.79 -29.96 -22.04
CA GLN A 375 -13.96 -29.72 -21.18
C GLN A 375 -14.41 -28.25 -21.25
N LEU A 376 -13.49 -27.29 -21.25
CA LEU A 376 -13.84 -25.87 -21.39
C LEU A 376 -14.52 -25.57 -22.74
N LEU A 377 -14.03 -26.14 -23.84
CA LEU A 377 -14.65 -26.00 -25.17
C LEU A 377 -16.09 -26.54 -25.16
N LYS A 378 -16.32 -27.66 -24.45
CA LYS A 378 -17.66 -28.21 -24.24
C LYS A 378 -18.55 -27.25 -23.45
N GLU A 379 -18.07 -26.69 -22.34
CA GLU A 379 -18.82 -25.71 -21.52
C GLU A 379 -19.12 -24.40 -22.30
N LYS A 380 -18.27 -24.04 -23.28
CA LYS A 380 -18.50 -22.91 -24.19
C LYS A 380 -19.47 -23.23 -25.34
N GLY A 381 -19.93 -24.48 -25.47
CA GLY A 381 -20.81 -24.93 -26.55
C GLY A 381 -20.09 -25.27 -27.86
N GLN A 382 -18.76 -25.29 -27.89
CA GLN A 382 -17.92 -25.60 -29.05
C GLN A 382 -17.73 -27.12 -29.18
N LEU A 383 -18.82 -27.86 -29.40
CA LEU A 383 -18.85 -29.32 -29.29
C LEU A 383 -17.97 -30.05 -30.33
N ALA A 384 -17.84 -29.51 -31.54
CA ALA A 384 -17.01 -30.11 -32.59
C ALA A 384 -15.51 -30.02 -32.25
N GLU A 385 -15.07 -28.87 -31.74
CA GLU A 385 -13.68 -28.62 -31.32
C GLU A 385 -13.35 -29.41 -30.05
N ALA A 386 -14.29 -29.50 -29.10
CA ALA A 386 -14.15 -30.33 -27.92
C ALA A 386 -13.99 -31.82 -28.28
N LEU A 387 -14.79 -32.33 -29.22
CA LEU A 387 -14.70 -33.72 -29.68
C LEU A 387 -13.35 -34.01 -30.34
N SER A 388 -12.90 -33.13 -31.25
CA SER A 388 -11.57 -33.23 -31.87
C SER A 388 -10.45 -33.25 -30.83
N ALA A 389 -10.53 -32.37 -29.82
CA ALA A 389 -9.55 -32.31 -28.75
C ALA A 389 -9.54 -33.59 -27.88
N TYR A 390 -10.69 -34.24 -27.65
CA TYR A 390 -10.74 -35.53 -26.96
C TYR A 390 -10.19 -36.67 -27.82
N ASP A 391 -10.49 -36.70 -29.13
CA ASP A 391 -10.00 -37.72 -30.05
C ASP A 391 -8.47 -37.69 -30.21
N GLU A 392 -7.86 -36.49 -30.18
CA GLU A 392 -6.40 -36.30 -30.18
C GLU A 392 -5.71 -36.83 -28.93
N MET A 393 -6.44 -37.06 -27.84
CA MET A 393 -5.88 -37.59 -26.59
C MET A 393 -5.94 -39.12 -26.49
N ILE A 394 -6.77 -39.76 -27.31
CA ILE A 394 -6.95 -41.22 -27.34
C ILE A 394 -5.95 -41.90 -28.30
N LYS A 395 -5.42 -41.14 -29.27
CA LYS A 395 -4.33 -41.54 -30.16
C LYS A 395 -2.99 -41.47 -29.46
#